data_AF-A0A1M3LYC9-F1
#
_entry.id   AF-A0A1M3LYC9-F1
#
_cell.length_a   1.000
_cell.length_b   1.000
_cell.length_c   1.000
_cell.angle_alpha   90.00
_cell.angle_beta   90.00
_cell.angle_gamma   90.00
#
_symmetry.space_group_name_H-M   'P 1'
#
loop_
_entity.id
_entity.type
_entity.pdbx_description
1 polymer ?
#
loop_
_entity_poly.entity_id
_entity_poly.type
_entity_poly.pdbx_seq_one_letter_code
_entity_poly.pdbx_strand_id
1 'polypeptide(L)'
;MVAENLVKDYVIASVAASIVPVPLFDIAAVAAIEMRMIQKLSELYGKPFSEGVGRNILASLAGGVLGYGVGAAVAVSLTKLIPGVGWMMGMVSLPVLSGASTYAVGRVFIKHYEGGGDIFDLSTEAMRGYYQEQFEKGKKLAAKVKGKKAQAEEAAPSAA
;
A
#
# COMPACT_ATOMS: atom_id res chain seq x y z
N MET A 1 -15.57 4.53 11.51
CA MET A 1 -14.90 5.81 11.12
C MET A 1 -13.43 5.85 11.53
N VAL A 2 -13.07 5.45 12.75
CA VAL A 2 -11.66 5.48 13.22
C VAL A 2 -10.73 4.61 12.37
N ALA A 3 -11.08 3.35 12.11
CA ALA A 3 -10.27 2.44 11.30
C ALA A 3 -10.05 2.95 9.86
N GLU A 4 -11.10 3.49 9.23
CA GLU A 4 -11.02 4.05 7.87
C GLU A 4 -10.09 5.27 7.80
N ASN A 5 -10.08 6.12 8.84
CA ASN A 5 -9.16 7.26 8.90
C ASN A 5 -7.72 6.79 9.10
N LEU A 6 -7.51 5.81 9.98
CA LEU A 6 -6.21 5.16 10.16
C LEU A 6 -5.67 4.66 8.81
N VAL A 7 -6.47 3.90 8.04
CA VAL A 7 -6.05 3.42 6.71
C VAL A 7 -5.67 4.57 5.78
N LYS A 8 -6.42 5.68 5.77
CA LYS A 8 -6.08 6.84 4.94
C LYS A 8 -4.73 7.45 5.31
N ASP A 9 -4.40 7.51 6.60
CA ASP A 9 -3.10 8.03 7.06
C ASP A 9 -1.94 7.16 6.54
N TYR A 10 -2.09 5.83 6.59
CA TYR A 10 -1.11 4.91 6.03
C TYR A 10 -1.06 4.95 4.49
N VAL A 11 -2.18 5.22 3.81
CA VAL A 11 -2.17 5.49 2.35
C VAL A 11 -1.32 6.71 2.05
N ILE A 12 -1.45 7.80 2.82
CA ILE A 12 -0.63 9.01 2.64
C ILE A 12 0.86 8.69 2.86
N ALA A 13 1.18 7.94 3.92
CA ALA A 13 2.55 7.51 4.20
C ALA A 13 3.13 6.64 3.08
N SER A 14 2.35 5.69 2.56
CA SER A 14 2.74 4.78 1.46
C SER A 14 2.99 5.51 0.14
N VAL A 15 2.09 6.45 -0.21
CA VAL A 15 2.28 7.37 -1.35
C VAL A 15 3.55 8.19 -1.18
N ALA A 16 3.84 8.66 0.04
CA ALA A 16 5.04 9.46 0.29
C ALA A 16 6.33 8.63 0.20
N ALA A 17 6.36 7.43 0.78
CA ALA A 17 7.54 6.57 0.81
C ALA A 17 7.96 6.07 -0.58
N SER A 18 7.00 5.86 -1.48
CA SER A 18 7.24 5.36 -2.84
C SER A 18 7.71 6.43 -3.84
N ILE A 19 7.78 7.69 -3.43
CA ILE A 19 8.39 8.78 -4.22
C ILE A 19 9.92 8.76 -4.08
N VAL A 20 10.45 8.16 -3.01
CA VAL A 20 11.89 8.11 -2.75
C VAL A 20 12.59 7.26 -3.83
N PRO A 21 13.55 7.82 -4.59
CA PRO A 21 14.18 7.13 -5.71
C PRO A 21 15.33 6.20 -5.26
N VAL A 22 15.10 5.41 -4.21
CA VAL A 22 16.05 4.42 -3.70
C VAL A 22 15.50 3.03 -4.03
N PRO A 23 16.17 2.25 -4.90
CA PRO A 23 15.72 0.90 -5.25
C PRO A 23 15.58 0.01 -4.03
N LEU A 24 14.59 -0.87 -4.03
CA LEU A 24 14.22 -1.79 -2.92
C LEU A 24 13.75 -1.12 -1.63
N PHE A 25 14.24 0.08 -1.31
CA PHE A 25 13.81 0.85 -0.14
C PHE A 25 12.32 1.18 -0.21
N ASP A 26 11.82 1.59 -1.37
CA ASP A 26 10.41 1.89 -1.58
C ASP A 26 9.50 0.69 -1.27
N ILE A 27 9.85 -0.50 -1.75
CA ILE A 27 9.10 -1.73 -1.48
C ILE A 27 9.17 -2.08 0.01
N ALA A 28 10.35 -2.03 0.62
CA ALA A 28 10.54 -2.35 2.03
C ALA A 28 9.79 -1.36 2.94
N ALA A 29 9.83 -0.08 2.61
CA ALA A 29 9.13 0.97 3.34
C ALA A 29 7.61 0.80 3.25
N VAL A 30 7.06 0.54 2.06
CA VAL A 30 5.62 0.28 1.88
C VAL A 30 5.20 -0.97 2.66
N ALA A 31 5.96 -2.06 2.60
CA ALA A 31 5.66 -3.27 3.35
C ALA A 31 5.68 -3.03 4.87
N ALA A 32 6.64 -2.25 5.38
CA ALA A 32 6.70 -1.88 6.79
C ALA A 32 5.52 -0.99 7.21
N ILE A 33 5.12 -0.04 6.35
CA ILE A 33 3.95 0.82 6.54
C ILE A 33 2.67 -0.03 6.62
N GLU A 34 2.48 -0.95 5.67
CA GLU A 34 1.32 -1.87 5.67
C GLU A 34 1.32 -2.79 6.90
N MET A 35 2.48 -3.30 7.33
CA MET A 35 2.60 -4.12 8.53
C MET A 35 2.18 -3.36 9.80
N ARG A 36 2.66 -2.12 9.93
CA ARG A 36 2.34 -1.26 11.06
C ARG A 36 0.85 -0.88 11.06
N MET A 37 0.26 -0.67 9.88
CA MET A 37 -1.17 -0.45 9.73
C MET A 37 -1.97 -1.67 10.24
N ILE A 38 -1.59 -2.88 9.83
CA ILE A 38 -2.24 -4.13 10.28
C ILE A 38 -2.15 -4.26 11.80
N GLN A 39 -0.97 -4.03 12.38
CA GLN A 39 -0.79 -4.04 13.83
C GLN A 39 -1.74 -3.06 14.53
N LYS A 40 -1.85 -1.83 14.03
CA LYS A 40 -2.76 -0.82 14.59
C LYS A 40 -4.24 -1.15 14.42
N LEU A 41 -4.61 -1.79 13.31
CA LEU A 41 -5.95 -2.34 13.15
C LEU A 41 -6.20 -3.47 14.16
N SER A 42 -5.27 -4.40 14.33
CA SER A 42 -5.38 -5.46 15.35
C SER A 42 -5.59 -4.88 16.75
N GLU A 43 -4.79 -3.89 17.14
CA GLU A 43 -4.96 -3.16 18.41
C GLU A 43 -6.35 -2.53 18.54
N LEU A 44 -6.81 -1.84 17.49
CA LEU A 44 -8.11 -1.15 17.48
C LEU A 44 -9.30 -2.10 17.61
N TYR A 45 -9.21 -3.29 17.02
CA TYR A 45 -10.26 -4.31 17.06
C TYR A 45 -10.08 -5.31 18.23
N GLY A 46 -9.05 -5.16 19.06
CA GLY A 46 -8.75 -6.09 20.16
C GLY A 46 -8.38 -7.50 19.68
N LYS A 47 -7.79 -7.61 18.48
CA LYS A 47 -7.40 -8.87 17.85
C LYS A 47 -5.90 -9.14 18.00
N PRO A 48 -5.47 -10.41 18.02
CA PRO A 48 -4.05 -10.73 18.04
C PRO A 48 -3.34 -10.24 16.78
N PHE A 49 -2.03 -10.09 16.87
CA PHE A 49 -1.16 -9.70 15.76
C PHE A 49 0.05 -10.63 15.68
N SER A 50 0.41 -11.02 14.47
CA SER A 50 1.64 -11.76 14.17
C SER A 50 2.27 -11.19 12.91
N GLU A 51 3.50 -10.70 13.03
CA GLU A 51 4.23 -10.12 11.91
C GLU A 51 4.48 -11.14 10.80
N GLY A 52 4.82 -12.39 11.16
CA GLY A 52 5.04 -13.45 10.18
C GLY A 52 3.80 -13.77 9.34
N VAL A 53 2.64 -13.87 10.00
CA VAL A 53 1.36 -14.15 9.32
C VAL A 53 0.93 -12.94 8.48
N GLY A 54 1.06 -11.73 9.02
CA GLY A 54 0.80 -10.50 8.27
C GLY A 54 1.65 -10.41 7.00
N ARG A 55 2.96 -10.73 7.08
CA ARG A 55 3.86 -10.70 5.91
C ARG A 55 3.42 -11.69 4.84
N ASN A 56 3.00 -12.89 5.24
CA ASN A 56 2.49 -13.89 4.31
C ASN A 56 1.19 -13.42 3.63
N ILE A 57 0.27 -12.84 4.39
CA ILE A 57 -0.98 -12.27 3.85
C ILE A 57 -0.68 -11.17 2.83
N LEU A 58 0.21 -10.23 3.17
CA LEU A 58 0.61 -9.15 2.25
C LEU A 58 1.21 -9.71 0.96
N ALA A 59 2.13 -10.68 1.08
CA ALA A 59 2.75 -11.31 -0.09
C ALA A 59 1.72 -12.01 -0.99
N SER A 60 0.76 -12.73 -0.39
CA SER A 60 -0.32 -13.41 -1.12
C SER A 60 -1.26 -12.43 -1.82
N LEU A 61 -1.69 -11.35 -1.16
CA LEU A 61 -2.57 -10.34 -1.76
C LEU A 61 -1.86 -9.55 -2.88
N ALA A 62 -0.61 -9.14 -2.65
CA ALA A 62 0.19 -8.41 -3.64
C ALA A 62 0.51 -9.28 -4.88
N GLY A 63 0.92 -10.54 -4.66
CA GLY A 63 1.19 -11.49 -5.74
C GLY A 63 -0.06 -11.81 -6.56
N GLY A 64 -1.24 -11.81 -5.93
CA GLY A 64 -2.50 -12.16 -6.55
C GLY A 64 -3.11 -11.10 -7.48
N VAL A 65 -2.76 -9.82 -7.34
CA VAL A 65 -3.33 -8.73 -8.15
C VAL A 65 -2.44 -8.30 -9.30
N LEU A 66 -1.12 -8.35 -9.13
CA LEU A 66 -0.24 -7.90 -10.19
C LEU A 66 -0.19 -8.89 -11.35
N GLY A 67 -0.60 -10.15 -11.21
CA GLY A 67 -0.52 -11.16 -12.30
C GLY A 67 0.91 -11.53 -12.73
N TYR A 68 1.89 -10.69 -12.39
CA TYR A 68 3.31 -10.81 -12.69
C TYR A 68 4.15 -11.15 -11.44
N GLY A 69 3.51 -11.37 -10.29
CA GLY A 69 4.14 -11.76 -9.02
C GLY A 69 5.02 -10.67 -8.38
N VAL A 70 5.56 -10.97 -7.19
CA VAL A 70 6.47 -10.07 -6.44
C VAL A 70 7.71 -9.69 -7.27
N GLY A 71 8.16 -10.60 -8.15
CA GLY A 71 9.30 -10.37 -9.04
C GLY A 71 9.11 -9.20 -10.00
N ALA A 72 7.89 -8.93 -10.47
CA ALA A 72 7.63 -7.78 -11.32
C ALA A 72 7.63 -6.46 -10.55
N ALA A 73 7.15 -6.44 -9.30
CA ALA A 73 7.27 -5.26 -8.44
C ALA A 73 8.74 -4.92 -8.19
N VAL A 74 9.57 -5.94 -7.94
CA VAL A 74 11.03 -5.78 -7.82
C VAL A 74 11.63 -5.28 -9.14
N ALA A 75 11.26 -5.85 -10.27
CA ALA A 75 11.73 -5.40 -11.59
C ALA A 75 11.40 -3.92 -11.85
N VAL A 76 10.18 -3.48 -11.49
CA VAL A 76 9.76 -2.07 -11.60
C VAL A 76 10.52 -1.16 -10.60
N SER A 77 10.85 -1.62 -9.40
CA SER A 77 11.71 -0.83 -8.50
C SER A 77 13.14 -0.72 -9.05
N LEU A 78 13.64 -1.75 -9.71
CA LEU A 78 14.95 -1.75 -10.37
C LEU A 78 15.00 -0.90 -11.64
N THR A 79 13.87 -0.68 -12.36
CA THR A 79 13.85 0.25 -13.49
C THR A 79 14.12 1.70 -13.08
N LYS A 80 14.03 2.03 -11.77
CA LYS A 80 14.47 3.35 -11.26
C LYS A 80 15.96 3.63 -11.49
N LEU A 81 16.78 2.60 -11.72
CA LEU A 81 18.20 2.72 -12.04
C LEU A 81 18.49 3.02 -13.51
N ILE A 82 17.50 2.88 -14.40
CA ILE A 82 17.66 3.08 -15.85
C ILE A 82 17.07 4.44 -16.22
N PRO A 83 17.89 5.47 -16.53
CA PRO A 83 17.39 6.76 -16.98
C PRO A 83 16.72 6.63 -18.36
N GLY A 84 15.50 7.14 -18.51
CA GLY A 84 14.73 7.07 -19.75
C GLY A 84 13.22 6.93 -19.52
N VAL A 85 12.51 6.38 -20.50
CA VAL A 85 11.03 6.29 -20.53
C VAL A 85 10.45 5.51 -19.33
N GLY A 86 11.18 4.50 -18.83
CA GLY A 86 10.79 3.71 -17.66
C GLY A 86 10.77 4.50 -16.35
N TRP A 87 11.61 5.54 -16.23
CA TRP A 87 11.73 6.37 -15.02
C TRP A 87 10.50 7.25 -14.82
N MET A 88 9.98 7.86 -15.89
CA MET A 88 8.77 8.71 -15.83
C MET A 88 7.50 7.90 -15.53
N MET A 89 7.34 6.73 -16.17
CA MET A 89 6.18 5.86 -15.92
C MET A 89 6.19 5.29 -14.48
N GLY A 90 7.37 4.95 -13.95
CA GLY A 90 7.56 4.49 -12.57
C GLY A 90 7.22 5.58 -11.54
N MET A 91 7.67 6.82 -11.74
CA MET A 91 7.36 7.97 -10.89
C MET A 91 5.87 8.33 -10.87
N VAL A 92 5.15 8.02 -11.95
CA VAL A 92 3.71 8.30 -12.01
C VAL A 92 2.90 7.23 -11.31
N SER A 93 3.17 5.97 -11.63
CA SER A 93 2.33 4.82 -11.25
C SER A 93 2.58 4.32 -9.83
N LEU A 94 3.83 4.29 -9.35
CA LEU A 94 4.15 3.64 -8.08
C LEU A 94 3.52 4.28 -6.84
N PRO A 95 3.44 5.61 -6.71
CA PRO A 95 2.73 6.22 -5.58
C PRO A 95 1.24 5.90 -5.58
N VAL A 96 0.63 5.81 -6.76
CA VAL A 96 -0.78 5.45 -6.89
C VAL A 96 -0.99 3.97 -6.55
N LEU A 97 -0.12 3.09 -7.05
CA LEU A 97 -0.22 1.64 -6.83
C LEU A 97 0.07 1.26 -5.37
N SER A 98 1.09 1.86 -4.74
CA SER A 98 1.40 1.64 -3.32
C SER A 98 0.27 2.12 -2.42
N GLY A 99 -0.25 3.34 -2.63
CA GLY A 99 -1.41 3.83 -1.91
C GLY A 99 -2.67 2.99 -2.15
N ALA A 100 -2.88 2.48 -3.37
CA ALA A 100 -3.99 1.59 -3.68
C ALA A 100 -3.88 0.23 -2.96
N SER A 101 -2.68 -0.36 -2.93
CA SER A 101 -2.36 -1.58 -2.18
C SER A 101 -2.67 -1.37 -0.71
N THR A 102 -2.10 -0.33 -0.11
CA THR A 102 -2.27 -0.04 1.31
C THR A 102 -3.74 0.19 1.67
N TYR A 103 -4.49 0.89 0.81
CA TYR A 103 -5.93 1.03 1.00
C TYR A 103 -6.65 -0.33 0.96
N ALA A 104 -6.38 -1.15 -0.05
CA ALA A 104 -7.03 -2.44 -0.22
C ALA A 104 -6.74 -3.41 0.93
N VAL A 105 -5.47 -3.51 1.36
CA VAL A 105 -5.06 -4.27 2.55
C VAL A 105 -5.85 -3.81 3.77
N GLY A 106 -5.86 -2.50 4.03
CA GLY A 106 -6.56 -1.95 5.19
C GLY A 106 -8.05 -2.31 5.20
N ARG A 107 -8.72 -2.21 4.04
CA ARG A 107 -10.13 -2.58 3.91
C ARG A 107 -10.38 -4.08 4.11
N VAL A 108 -9.50 -4.95 3.61
CA VAL A 108 -9.58 -6.40 3.83
C VAL A 108 -9.54 -6.72 5.32
N PHE A 109 -8.57 -6.16 6.04
CA PHE A 109 -8.42 -6.39 7.49
C PHE A 109 -9.59 -5.81 8.28
N ILE A 110 -10.04 -4.59 7.96
CA ILE A 110 -11.24 -3.99 8.57
C ILE A 110 -12.44 -4.91 8.40
N LYS A 111 -12.73 -5.34 7.16
CA LYS A 111 -13.87 -6.21 6.87
C LYS A 111 -13.79 -7.54 7.60
N HIS A 112 -12.60 -8.13 7.65
CA HIS A 112 -12.36 -9.41 8.31
C HIS A 112 -12.54 -9.31 9.83
N TYR A 113 -11.98 -8.28 10.47
CA TYR A 113 -12.11 -8.06 11.91
C TYR A 113 -13.53 -7.65 12.32
N GLU A 114 -14.23 -6.84 11.52
CA GLU A 114 -15.66 -6.53 11.72
C GLU A 114 -16.55 -7.77 11.59
N GLY A 115 -16.15 -8.74 10.77
CA GLY A 115 -16.79 -10.05 10.66
C GLY A 115 -16.47 -10.99 11.84
N GLY A 116 -15.64 -10.57 12.79
CA GLY A 116 -15.29 -11.35 13.98
C GLY A 116 -14.03 -12.22 13.83
N GLY A 117 -13.40 -12.28 12.65
CA GLY A 117 -12.17 -13.02 12.43
C GLY A 117 -10.93 -12.38 13.09
N ASP A 118 -9.78 -13.03 12.96
CA ASP A 118 -8.48 -12.53 13.37
C ASP A 118 -7.40 -12.73 12.28
N ILE A 119 -6.14 -12.43 12.57
CA ILE A 119 -5.09 -12.50 11.55
C ILE A 119 -4.78 -13.93 11.09
N PHE A 120 -5.08 -14.95 11.91
CA PHE A 120 -4.73 -16.35 11.66
C PHE A 120 -5.75 -17.09 10.81
N ASP A 121 -6.99 -16.60 10.73
CA ASP A 121 -8.10 -17.21 9.97
C ASP A 121 -8.48 -16.41 8.70
N LEU A 122 -7.68 -15.40 8.34
CA LEU A 122 -7.89 -14.61 7.13
C LEU A 122 -7.54 -15.43 5.87
N SER A 123 -8.55 -15.79 5.09
CA SER A 123 -8.35 -16.40 3.76
C SER A 123 -8.12 -15.32 2.70
N THR A 124 -6.90 -15.30 2.14
CA THR A 124 -6.53 -14.40 1.05
C THR A 124 -7.25 -14.73 -0.26
N GLU A 125 -7.63 -15.99 -0.45
CA GLU A 125 -8.38 -16.46 -1.62
C GLU A 125 -9.80 -15.91 -1.59
N ALA A 126 -10.48 -16.04 -0.44
CA ALA A 126 -11.84 -15.55 -0.25
C ALA A 126 -11.90 -14.01 -0.34
N MET A 127 -10.87 -13.32 0.16
CA MET A 127 -10.80 -11.86 0.16
C MET A 127 -10.28 -11.27 -1.16
N ARG A 128 -9.81 -12.08 -2.11
CA ARG A 128 -9.16 -11.61 -3.34
C ARG A 128 -10.03 -10.68 -4.18
N GLY A 129 -11.30 -11.05 -4.38
CA GLY A 129 -12.24 -10.22 -5.15
C GLY A 129 -12.49 -8.88 -4.46
N TYR A 130 -12.67 -8.90 -3.14
CA TYR A 130 -12.84 -7.68 -2.36
C TYR A 130 -11.59 -6.80 -2.36
N TYR A 131 -10.40 -7.40 -2.23
CA TYR A 131 -9.13 -6.70 -2.35
C TYR A 131 -9.02 -5.97 -3.70
N GLN A 132 -9.31 -6.65 -4.82
CA GLN A 132 -9.27 -6.04 -6.16
C GLN A 132 -10.24 -4.86 -6.28
N GLU A 133 -11.47 -5.01 -5.79
CA GLU A 133 -12.46 -3.94 -5.78
C GLU A 133 -11.96 -2.72 -4.97
N GLN A 134 -11.38 -2.95 -3.80
CA GLN A 134 -10.85 -1.88 -2.97
C GLN A 134 -9.57 -1.29 -3.54
N PHE A 135 -8.76 -2.08 -4.25
CA PHE A 135 -7.57 -1.59 -4.95
C PHE A 135 -7.95 -0.57 -6.03
N GLU A 136 -8.98 -0.86 -6.84
CA GLU A 136 -9.52 0.08 -7.82
C GLU A 136 -10.01 1.40 -7.19
N LYS A 137 -10.69 1.31 -6.04
CA LYS A 137 -11.10 2.49 -5.25
C LYS A 137 -9.89 3.23 -4.68
N GLY A 138 -8.90 2.48 -4.20
CA GLY A 138 -7.65 2.95 -3.63
C GLY A 138 -6.82 3.75 -4.64
N LYS A 139 -6.79 3.34 -5.92
CA LYS A 139 -6.11 4.11 -6.98
C LYS A 139 -6.65 5.54 -7.10
N LYS A 140 -7.97 5.71 -7.01
CA LYS A 140 -8.59 7.05 -7.07
C LYS A 140 -8.22 7.89 -5.86
N LEU A 141 -8.20 7.30 -4.67
CA LEU A 141 -7.79 7.97 -3.44
C LEU A 141 -6.30 8.37 -3.49
N ALA A 142 -5.42 7.41 -3.82
CA ALA A 142 -3.99 7.61 -3.89
C ALA A 142 -3.59 8.65 -4.95
N ALA A 143 -4.27 8.66 -6.11
CA ALA A 143 -4.09 9.70 -7.12
C ALA A 143 -4.43 11.11 -6.61
N LYS A 144 -5.52 11.25 -5.83
CA LYS A 144 -5.87 12.53 -5.19
C LYS A 144 -4.84 12.96 -4.16
N VAL A 145 -4.36 12.03 -3.33
CA VAL A 145 -3.32 12.30 -2.33
C VAL A 145 -2.03 12.77 -3.01
N LYS A 146 -1.60 12.06 -4.05
CA LYS A 146 -0.43 12.43 -4.84
C LYS A 146 -0.57 13.81 -5.47
N GLY A 147 -1.71 14.10 -6.10
CA GLY A 147 -1.98 15.40 -6.73
C GLY A 147 -1.93 16.56 -5.74
N LYS A 148 -2.52 16.38 -4.54
CA LYS A 148 -2.41 17.37 -3.46
C LYS A 148 -0.97 17.58 -2.99
N LYS A 149 -0.18 16.51 -2.91
CA LYS A 149 1.23 16.60 -2.48
C LYS A 149 2.08 17.34 -3.51
N ALA A 150 1.92 17.05 -4.80
CA ALA A 150 2.60 17.74 -5.89
C ALA A 150 2.30 19.25 -5.88
N GLN A 151 1.04 19.64 -5.69
CA GLN A 151 0.64 21.05 -5.57
C GLN A 151 1.24 21.74 -4.34
N ALA A 152 1.38 21.04 -3.22
CA ALA A 152 2.00 21.59 -2.01
C ALA A 152 3.52 21.77 -2.16
N GLU A 153 4.18 20.88 -2.92
CA GLU A 153 5.62 20.94 -3.21
C GLU A 153 5.94 22.05 -4.23
N GLU A 154 5.05 22.31 -5.19
CA GLU A 154 5.14 23.40 -6.16
C GLU A 154 4.80 24.78 -5.57
N ALA A 155 3.99 24.83 -4.49
CA ALA A 155 3.65 26.05 -3.76
C ALA A 155 4.63 26.38 -2.61
N ALA A 156 5.56 25.48 -2.27
CA ALA A 156 6.62 25.78 -1.33
C ALA A 156 7.68 26.65 -2.03
N PRO A 157 8.06 27.82 -1.48
CA PRO A 157 9.15 28.59 -2.06
C PRO A 157 10.38 27.71 -2.07
N SER A 158 11.02 27.62 -3.25
CA SER A 158 12.33 27.00 -3.44
C SER A 158 13.23 27.43 -2.29
N ALA A 159 13.46 26.55 -1.32
CA ALA A 159 14.45 26.81 -0.29
C ALA A 159 15.79 26.95 -1.03
N ALA A 160 16.40 28.11 -0.82
CA ALA A 160 17.56 28.64 -1.53
C ALA A 160 18.75 27.67 -1.62
#